data_AF-A0AAD9M211-F1
#
_entry.id   AF-A0AAD9M211-F1
#
_cell.length_a   1.000
_cell.length_b   1.000
_cell.length_c   1.000
_cell.angle_alpha   90.00
_cell.angle_beta   90.00
_cell.angle_gamma   90.00
#
_symmetry.space_group_name_H-M   'P 1'
#
loop_
_entity.id
_entity.type
_entity.pdbx_description
1 polymer ?
#
loop_
_entity_poly.entity_id
_entity_poly.type
_entity_poly.pdbx_seq_one_letter_code
_entity_poly.pdbx_strand_id
1 'polypeptide(L)'
;MSLSQAVAKGSRDPSERGGGDGGGRGGTRPVWHLPPSTLSSPGRIVVLRSGDPKARVKDRKTVSERLDEGVVAQTATDEELRRVVWGDPVCHVMRLYSGRIETLAVGAVTGKHG
;
A
#
# COMPACT_ATOMS: atom_id res chain seq x y z
N MET A 1 47.81 -52.97 27.06
CA MET A 1 46.83 -53.76 27.83
C MET A 1 45.44 -53.25 27.46
N SER A 2 44.65 -54.11 26.80
CA SER A 2 43.23 -53.95 26.40
C SER A 2 42.34 -54.00 27.66
N LEU A 3 41.09 -53.50 27.78
CA LEU A 3 39.85 -53.58 26.97
C LEU A 3 38.91 -52.42 27.42
N SER A 4 38.27 -51.69 26.50
CA SER A 4 36.85 -51.80 26.06
C SER A 4 35.76 -51.13 26.92
N GLN A 5 35.01 -50.19 26.32
CA GLN A 5 33.57 -50.34 26.11
C GLN A 5 33.05 -49.36 25.05
N ALA A 6 31.99 -49.79 24.35
CA ALA A 6 31.38 -49.18 23.17
C ALA A 6 29.91 -48.76 23.46
N VAL A 7 29.32 -48.07 22.46
CA VAL A 7 27.87 -47.76 22.24
C VAL A 7 27.35 -46.53 23.03
N ALA A 8 26.62 -45.56 22.47
CA ALA A 8 25.52 -45.65 21.52
C ALA A 8 25.41 -44.46 20.53
N LYS A 9 24.72 -44.76 19.43
CA LYS A 9 24.30 -43.95 18.28
C LYS A 9 23.13 -43.03 18.67
N GLY A 10 23.17 -41.72 18.33
CA GLY A 10 22.08 -40.78 18.63
C GLY A 10 22.00 -39.62 17.63
N SER A 11 20.99 -39.72 16.75
CA SER A 11 20.27 -38.70 15.96
C SER A 11 20.98 -37.48 15.35
N ARG A 12 20.88 -37.37 14.02
CA ARG A 12 21.12 -36.15 13.23
C ARG A 12 19.86 -35.28 13.27
N ASP A 13 19.99 -34.01 13.65
CA ASP A 13 19.00 -32.97 13.34
C ASP A 13 19.56 -32.05 12.24
N PRO A 14 18.97 -32.01 11.03
CA PRO A 14 19.38 -31.10 9.98
C PRO A 14 18.30 -30.03 9.78
N SER A 15 18.40 -28.90 10.48
CA SER A 15 17.55 -27.76 10.17
C SER A 15 18.22 -26.41 10.48
N GLU A 16 19.41 -26.19 9.94
CA GLU A 16 19.89 -24.83 9.66
C GLU A 16 20.09 -24.69 8.14
N ARG A 17 18.98 -24.47 7.43
CA ARG A 17 19.04 -23.80 6.12
C ARG A 17 18.69 -22.34 6.36
N GLY A 18 19.71 -21.56 6.71
CA GLY A 18 19.68 -20.11 6.58
C GLY A 18 19.53 -19.76 5.10
N GLY A 19 18.29 -19.62 4.65
CA GLY A 19 17.98 -18.98 3.37
C GLY A 19 18.23 -17.50 3.51
N GLY A 20 19.31 -17.02 2.89
CA GLY A 20 19.61 -15.60 2.79
C GLY A 20 18.50 -14.89 2.01
N ASP A 21 17.64 -14.18 2.72
CA ASP A 21 16.71 -13.22 2.12
C ASP A 21 17.50 -11.97 1.75
N GLY A 22 17.47 -11.64 0.47
CA GLY A 22 18.21 -10.54 -0.12
C GLY A 22 17.81 -9.22 0.53
N GLY A 23 18.79 -8.58 1.18
CA GLY A 23 18.63 -7.30 1.86
C GLY A 23 18.23 -6.15 0.93
N GLY A 24 16.94 -6.05 0.62
CA GLY A 24 16.32 -4.76 0.36
C GLY A 24 16.13 -4.06 1.69
N ARG A 25 16.87 -2.98 1.94
CA ARG A 25 16.64 -2.11 3.12
C ARG A 25 15.26 -1.44 2.98
N GLY A 26 14.22 -2.18 3.31
CA GLY A 26 12.87 -1.65 3.47
C GLY A 26 12.87 -0.80 4.73
N GLY A 27 13.15 0.49 4.58
CA GLY A 27 12.95 1.45 5.66
C GLY A 27 11.51 1.34 6.16
N THR A 28 11.34 1.20 7.47
CA THR A 28 10.03 1.25 8.12
C THR A 28 9.35 2.56 7.70
N ARG A 29 8.20 2.46 7.01
CA ARG A 29 7.42 3.64 6.63
C ARG A 29 7.01 4.39 7.91
N PRO A 30 6.97 5.73 7.89
CA PRO A 30 6.53 6.49 9.05
C PRO A 30 5.10 6.07 9.41
N VAL A 31 4.89 5.64 10.65
CA VAL A 31 3.57 5.33 11.21
C VAL A 31 3.09 6.57 11.95
N TRP A 32 2.02 7.19 11.46
CA TRP A 32 1.38 8.31 12.14
C TRP A 32 0.24 7.78 12.99
N HIS A 33 0.41 7.79 14.31
CA HIS A 33 -0.66 7.40 15.22
C HIS A 33 -1.67 8.54 15.33
N LEU A 34 -2.83 8.38 14.68
CA LEU A 34 -3.93 9.31 14.85
C LEU A 34 -4.61 9.08 16.20
N PRO A 35 -4.91 10.14 16.98
CA PRO A 35 -5.65 9.99 18.21
C PRO A 35 -7.05 9.43 17.93
N PRO A 36 -7.64 8.66 18.85
CA PRO A 36 -9.01 8.18 18.69
C PRO A 36 -9.97 9.36 18.52
N SER A 37 -10.64 9.46 17.36
CA SER A 37 -11.71 10.43 17.14
C SER A 37 -13.08 9.79 17.41
N THR A 38 -13.95 10.51 18.10
CA THR A 38 -15.37 10.13 18.26
C THR A 38 -16.22 10.63 17.09
N LEU A 39 -15.70 11.54 16.29
CA LEU A 39 -16.33 12.05 15.09
C LEU A 39 -15.88 11.24 13.86
N SER A 40 -16.86 10.92 13.01
CA SER A 40 -16.68 10.20 11.74
C SER A 40 -17.13 11.09 10.57
N SER A 41 -16.55 10.86 9.40
CA SER A 41 -16.97 11.55 8.17
C SER A 41 -18.38 11.06 7.78
N PRO A 42 -19.40 11.94 7.70
CA PRO A 42 -20.74 11.53 7.34
C PRO A 42 -20.85 11.23 5.84
N GLY A 43 -21.87 10.44 5.47
CA GLY A 43 -22.21 10.16 4.08
C GLY A 43 -21.38 9.04 3.45
N ARG A 44 -21.42 8.95 2.12
CA ARG A 44 -20.68 7.93 1.36
C ARG A 44 -19.29 8.46 1.01
N ILE A 45 -18.28 7.83 1.58
CA ILE A 45 -16.89 8.18 1.33
C ILE A 45 -16.43 7.50 0.03
N VAL A 46 -15.82 8.29 -0.86
CA VAL A 46 -15.24 7.82 -2.12
C VAL A 46 -13.78 8.25 -2.19
N VAL A 47 -12.90 7.29 -2.42
CA VAL A 47 -11.47 7.49 -2.57
C VAL A 47 -11.09 7.42 -4.04
N LEU A 48 -10.40 8.46 -4.53
CA LEU A 48 -9.87 8.52 -5.88
C LEU A 48 -8.42 7.99 -5.88
N ARG A 49 -8.23 6.79 -6.41
CA ARG A 49 -6.92 6.15 -6.50
C ARG A 49 -6.35 6.23 -7.91
N SER A 50 -5.04 6.06 -8.02
CA SER A 50 -4.35 5.89 -9.31
C SER A 50 -4.96 4.70 -10.05
N GLY A 51 -5.10 4.81 -11.38
CA GLY A 51 -5.67 3.74 -12.20
C GLY A 51 -4.76 2.51 -12.31
N ASP A 52 -3.46 2.70 -12.16
CA ASP A 52 -2.49 1.62 -12.12
C ASP A 52 -2.06 1.29 -10.66
N PRO A 53 -2.48 0.14 -10.11
CA PRO A 53 -2.10 -0.28 -8.75
C PRO A 53 -0.61 -0.60 -8.63
N LYS A 54 0.11 -0.78 -9.74
CA LYS A 54 1.56 -1.04 -9.77
C LYS A 54 2.38 0.22 -10.06
N ALA A 55 1.73 1.37 -10.26
CA ALA A 55 2.42 2.61 -10.53
C ALA A 55 3.40 2.91 -9.39
N ARG A 56 4.67 3.15 -9.76
CA ARG A 56 5.69 3.50 -8.77
C ARG A 56 5.28 4.78 -8.05
N VAL A 57 5.21 4.70 -6.73
CA VAL A 57 5.06 5.85 -5.84
C VAL A 57 6.34 6.65 -5.96
N LYS A 58 6.31 7.71 -6.78
CA LYS A 58 7.33 8.76 -6.75
C LYS A 58 6.81 9.86 -5.84
N ASP A 59 7.66 10.32 -4.93
CA ASP A 59 7.31 11.36 -3.94
C ASP A 59 7.04 12.73 -4.56
N ARG A 60 7.40 12.93 -5.83
CA ARG A 60 7.24 14.20 -6.54
C ARG A 60 6.76 13.94 -7.96
N LYS A 61 5.45 14.08 -8.18
CA LYS A 61 4.82 14.11 -9.50
C LYS A 61 4.06 15.41 -9.65
N THR A 62 4.02 15.93 -10.86
CA THR A 62 3.18 17.07 -11.23
C THR A 62 1.71 16.66 -11.31
N VAL A 63 0.81 17.64 -11.35
CA VAL A 63 -0.63 17.38 -11.53
C VAL A 63 -0.89 16.62 -12.84
N SER A 64 -0.21 17.00 -13.93
CA SER A 64 -0.36 16.34 -15.23
C SER A 64 0.02 14.86 -15.16
N GLU A 65 1.21 14.55 -14.61
CA GLU A 65 1.64 13.15 -14.44
C GLU A 65 0.67 12.33 -13.57
N ARG A 66 0.03 12.95 -12.58
CA ARG A 66 -0.96 12.32 -11.70
C ARG A 66 -2.33 12.11 -12.37
N LEU A 67 -2.64 12.86 -13.42
CA LEU A 67 -3.84 12.66 -14.25
C LEU A 67 -3.59 11.56 -15.28
N ASP A 68 -2.39 11.50 -15.86
CA ASP A 68 -2.01 10.47 -16.85
C ASP A 68 -1.98 9.05 -16.26
N GLU A 69 -1.80 8.92 -14.94
CA GLU A 69 -1.98 7.68 -14.19
C GLU A 69 -3.40 7.09 -14.26
N GLY A 70 -4.36 7.86 -14.76
CA GLY A 70 -5.77 7.53 -14.69
C GLY A 70 -6.31 7.62 -13.26
N VAL A 71 -7.58 7.25 -13.13
CA VAL A 71 -8.29 7.31 -11.85
C VAL A 71 -9.29 6.17 -11.74
N VAL A 72 -9.36 5.60 -10.55
CA VAL A 72 -10.42 4.67 -10.14
C VAL A 72 -11.07 5.21 -8.86
N ALA A 73 -12.40 5.31 -8.87
CA ALA A 73 -13.18 5.63 -7.69
C ALA A 73 -13.55 4.34 -6.94
N GLN A 74 -13.34 4.33 -5.62
CA GLN A 74 -13.75 3.22 -4.77
C GLN A 74 -14.43 3.76 -3.52
N THR A 75 -15.51 3.10 -3.11
CA THR A 75 -16.12 3.40 -1.81
C THR A 75 -15.22 2.92 -0.69
N ALA A 76 -15.13 3.70 0.37
CA ALA A 76 -14.41 3.34 1.59
C ALA A 76 -15.29 3.61 2.81
N THR A 77 -14.94 3.00 3.92
CA THR A 77 -15.51 3.28 5.25
C THR A 77 -14.65 4.28 6.00
N ASP A 78 -15.24 4.93 7.01
CA ASP A 78 -14.50 5.86 7.88
C ASP A 78 -13.37 5.12 8.63
N GLU A 79 -13.65 3.88 9.07
CA GLU A 79 -12.71 3.00 9.77
C GLU A 79 -11.47 2.66 8.93
N GLU A 80 -11.64 2.44 7.62
CA GLU A 80 -10.54 2.19 6.70
C GLU A 80 -9.65 3.42 6.52
N LEU A 81 -10.24 4.63 6.51
CA LEU A 81 -9.48 5.87 6.33
C LEU A 81 -8.67 6.28 7.56
N ARG A 82 -9.14 5.98 8.77
CA ARG A 82 -8.45 6.35 10.04
C ARG A 82 -7.03 5.79 10.18
N ARG A 83 -6.64 4.80 9.37
CA ARG A 83 -5.31 4.18 9.39
C ARG A 83 -4.44 4.59 8.20
N VAL A 84 -4.96 5.42 7.31
CA VAL A 84 -4.26 5.83 6.08
C VAL A 84 -3.57 7.17 6.32
N VAL A 85 -2.25 7.17 6.18
CA VAL A 85 -1.46 8.40 6.15
C VAL A 85 -1.42 8.89 4.71
N TRP A 86 -1.83 10.13 4.50
CA TRP A 86 -1.77 10.75 3.18
C TRP A 86 -0.35 11.25 2.90
N GLY A 87 0.22 10.84 1.77
CA GLY A 87 1.56 11.23 1.32
C GLY A 87 1.52 11.71 -0.12
N ASP A 88 2.28 12.76 -0.42
CA ASP A 88 2.26 13.64 -1.60
C ASP A 88 1.26 14.83 -1.53
N PRO A 89 1.75 16.06 -1.26
CA PRO A 89 0.95 17.29 -1.32
C PRO A 89 0.20 17.52 -2.63
N VAL A 90 0.70 17.02 -3.76
CA VAL A 90 0.02 17.15 -5.07
C VAL A 90 -1.29 16.37 -5.09
N CYS A 91 -1.43 15.32 -4.28
CA CYS A 91 -2.72 14.63 -4.10
C CYS A 91 -3.78 15.47 -3.39
N HIS A 92 -3.39 16.61 -2.80
CA HIS A 92 -4.30 17.51 -2.08
C HIS A 92 -4.70 18.76 -2.88
N VAL A 93 -4.15 18.97 -4.08
CA VAL A 93 -4.49 20.16 -4.88
C VAL A 93 -5.84 19.97 -5.59
N MET A 94 -6.71 20.98 -5.49
CA MET A 94 -8.07 20.92 -6.06
C MET A 94 -8.09 20.68 -7.58
N ARG A 95 -7.07 21.17 -8.30
CA ARG A 95 -6.93 20.94 -9.75
C ARG A 95 -6.79 19.46 -10.12
N LEU A 96 -6.15 18.66 -9.26
CA LEU A 96 -6.05 17.22 -9.48
C LEU A 96 -7.40 16.53 -9.20
N TYR A 97 -8.09 16.93 -8.13
CA TYR A 97 -9.44 16.41 -7.83
C TYR A 97 -10.41 16.68 -8.97
N SER A 98 -10.45 17.92 -9.47
CA SER A 98 -11.37 18.28 -10.55
C SER A 98 -11.13 17.47 -11.82
N GLY A 99 -9.88 17.34 -12.26
CA GLY A 99 -9.55 16.57 -13.47
C GLY A 99 -9.84 15.07 -13.34
N ARG A 100 -9.61 14.50 -12.14
CA ARG A 100 -9.96 13.10 -11.86
C ARG A 100 -11.47 12.87 -11.85
N ILE A 101 -12.25 13.77 -11.26
CA ILE A 101 -13.71 13.69 -11.28
C ILE A 101 -14.24 13.81 -12.72
N GLU A 102 -13.70 14.74 -13.50
CA GLU A 102 -14.08 14.93 -14.90
C GLU A 102 -13.79 13.68 -15.73
N THR A 103 -12.62 13.06 -15.56
CA THR A 103 -12.25 11.80 -16.23
C THR A 103 -13.26 10.69 -15.92
N LEU A 104 -13.66 10.54 -14.65
CA LEU A 104 -14.68 9.56 -14.25
C LEU A 104 -16.06 9.89 -14.83
N ALA A 105 -16.46 11.17 -14.80
CA ALA A 105 -17.75 11.60 -15.32
C ALA A 105 -17.87 11.35 -16.83
N VAL A 106 -16.85 11.74 -17.60
CA VAL A 106 -16.79 11.47 -19.04
C VAL A 106 -16.74 9.98 -19.32
N GLY A 107 -15.97 9.21 -18.55
CA GLY A 107 -15.91 7.75 -18.65
C GLY A 107 -17.27 7.07 -18.45
N ALA A 108 -18.04 7.53 -17.47
CA ALA A 108 -19.38 7.03 -17.18
C ALA A 108 -20.38 7.34 -18.30
N VAL A 109 -20.35 8.56 -18.86
CA VAL A 109 -21.25 8.96 -19.96
C VAL A 109 -20.88 8.26 -21.27
N THR A 110 -19.59 8.06 -21.53
CA THR A 110 -19.12 7.46 -22.79
C THR A 110 -19.11 5.92 -22.78
N GLY A 111 -19.47 5.28 -21.66
CA GLY A 111 -19.51 3.82 -21.53
C GLY A 111 -18.14 3.15 -21.61
N LYS A 112 -17.04 3.91 -21.49
CA LYS A 112 -15.68 3.39 -21.66
C LYS A 112 -15.14 2.67 -20.41
N HIS A 113 -15.84 2.76 -19.28
CA HIS A 113 -15.40 2.21 -17.99
C HIS A 113 -16.60 1.72 -17.15
N GLY A 114 -17.29 0.69 -17.63
CA GLY A 114 -18.27 -0.11 -16.88
C GLY A 114 -17.80 -1.55 -16.73
#